data_AF-A0A166SJL1-F1
#
_entry.id   AF-A0A166SJL1-F1
#
_cell.length_a   1.000
_cell.length_b   1.000
_cell.length_c   1.000
_cell.angle_alpha   90.00
_cell.angle_beta   90.00
_cell.angle_gamma   90.00
#
_symmetry.space_group_name_H-M   'P 1'
#
loop_
_entity.id
_entity.type
_entity.pdbx_description
1 polymer ?
#
loop_
_entity_poly.entity_id
_entity_poly.type
_entity_poly.pdbx_seq_one_letter_code
_entity_poly.pdbx_strand_id
1 'polypeptide(L)'
;MLPIEETLTVANELGIEHPKNPKNGENIVMTTDFLITKEIQGKTINIVRTIKPKDMLMNKRVIEKFEIERVYWERREISVIETEDFNSI
;
A
#
# COMPACT_ATOMS: atom_id res chain seq x y z
N MET A 1 1.80 1.54 10.08
CA MET A 1 3.06 1.58 9.31
C MET A 1 3.44 0.15 8.96
N LEU A 2 3.95 -0.08 7.75
CA LEU A 2 4.30 -1.43 7.28
C LEU A 2 5.74 -1.78 7.72
N PRO A 3 6.03 -3.02 8.17
CA PRO A 3 7.39 -3.44 8.51
C PRO A 3 8.34 -3.30 7.32
N ILE A 4 9.42 -2.54 7.50
CA ILE A 4 10.33 -2.17 6.41
C ILE A 4 11.05 -3.36 5.78
N GLU A 5 11.39 -4.38 6.58
CA GLU A 5 12.06 -5.59 6.10
C GLU A 5 11.16 -6.38 5.13
N GLU A 6 9.87 -6.43 5.40
CA GLU A 6 8.91 -7.10 4.54
C GLU A 6 8.67 -6.33 3.24
N THR A 7 8.51 -5.00 3.32
CA THR A 7 8.33 -4.19 2.10
C THR A 7 9.58 -4.18 1.23
N LEU A 8 10.78 -4.24 1.84
CA LEU A 8 12.04 -4.43 1.11
C LEU A 8 12.10 -5.80 0.43
N THR A 9 11.68 -6.86 1.13
CA THR A 9 11.62 -8.21 0.58
C THR A 9 10.69 -8.26 -0.63
N VAL A 10 9.47 -7.71 -0.50
CA VAL A 10 8.51 -7.59 -1.61
C VAL A 10 9.09 -6.79 -2.77
N ALA A 11 9.71 -5.63 -2.51
CA ALA A 11 10.31 -4.80 -3.55
C ALA A 11 11.40 -5.55 -4.34
N ASN A 12 12.27 -6.30 -3.64
CA ASN A 12 13.31 -7.12 -4.26
C ASN A 12 12.72 -8.24 -5.13
N GLU A 13 11.70 -8.94 -4.64
CA GLU A 13 11.03 -10.01 -5.40
C GLU A 13 10.33 -9.48 -6.66
N LEU A 14 9.78 -8.27 -6.60
CA LEU A 14 9.13 -7.62 -7.75
C LEU A 14 10.14 -6.95 -8.70
N GLY A 15 11.43 -6.87 -8.34
CA GLY A 15 12.42 -6.11 -9.10
C GLY A 15 12.16 -4.59 -9.12
N ILE A 16 11.44 -4.08 -8.12
CA ILE A 16 11.07 -2.66 -7.99
C ILE A 16 12.01 -1.99 -6.99
N GLU A 17 12.49 -0.78 -7.28
CA GLU A 17 13.29 -0.04 -6.31
C GLU A 17 12.42 0.39 -5.11
N HIS A 18 12.82 0.03 -3.90
CA HIS A 18 12.13 0.47 -2.69
C HIS A 18 12.15 2.00 -2.53
N PRO A 19 11.08 2.64 -2.01
CA PRO A 19 11.08 4.08 -1.75
C PRO A 19 12.23 4.51 -0.84
N LYS A 20 12.92 5.58 -1.24
CA LYS A 20 14.03 6.17 -0.49
C LYS A 20 13.83 7.67 -0.30
N ASN A 21 14.36 8.20 0.80
CA ASN A 21 14.40 9.62 1.07
C ASN A 21 15.44 10.27 0.14
N PRO A 22 15.05 11.25 -0.69
CA PRO A 22 15.96 11.84 -1.68
C PRO A 22 17.13 12.61 -1.07
N LYS A 23 17.06 13.00 0.22
CA LYS A 23 18.12 13.77 0.89
C LYS A 23 19.28 12.90 1.38
N ASN A 24 18.99 11.71 1.89
CA ASN A 24 19.98 10.85 2.55
C ASN A 24 20.03 9.42 2.00
N GLY A 25 19.15 9.05 1.06
CA GLY A 25 19.12 7.73 0.43
C GLY A 25 18.54 6.60 1.30
N GLU A 26 18.06 6.91 2.50
CA GLU A 26 17.52 5.91 3.43
C GLU A 26 16.16 5.40 2.95
N ASN A 27 15.89 4.11 3.16
CA ASN A 27 14.61 3.50 2.83
C ASN A 27 13.48 4.12 3.66
N ILE A 28 12.38 4.48 3.01
CA ILE A 28 11.21 5.08 3.65
C ILE A 28 10.27 3.96 4.13
N VAL A 29 9.86 4.00 5.40
CA VAL A 29 8.80 3.13 5.92
C VAL A 29 7.50 3.42 5.17
N MET A 30 6.97 2.41 4.48
CA MET A 30 5.71 2.53 3.74
C MET A 30 4.50 2.56 4.69
N THR A 31 3.43 3.21 4.25
CA THR A 31 2.18 3.34 4.98
C THR A 31 1.00 3.07 4.06
N THR A 32 -0.08 2.61 4.67
CA THR A 32 -1.38 2.46 4.05
C THR A 32 -2.30 3.52 4.62
N ASP A 33 -3.18 4.09 3.80
CA ASP A 33 -4.05 5.19 4.23
C ASP A 33 -5.06 4.70 5.29
N PHE A 34 -5.77 3.59 5.01
CA PHE A 34 -6.72 2.99 5.97
C PHE A 34 -6.65 1.46 6.01
N LEU A 35 -6.63 0.93 7.24
CA LEU A 35 -6.95 -0.46 7.55
C LEU A 35 -8.24 -0.46 8.36
N ILE A 36 -9.31 -0.99 7.78
CA ILE A 36 -10.65 -1.01 8.36
C ILE A 36 -10.95 -2.43 8.83
N THR A 37 -11.13 -2.60 10.13
CA THR A 37 -11.59 -3.85 10.71
C THR A 37 -13.10 -3.75 10.95
N LYS A 38 -13.88 -4.69 10.39
CA LYS A 38 -15.33 -4.78 10.61
C LYS A 38 -15.68 -6.11 11.24
N GLU A 39 -16.70 -6.11 12.09
CA GLU A 39 -17.35 -7.33 12.55
C GLU A 39 -18.65 -7.52 11.77
N ILE A 40 -18.78 -8.64 11.06
CA ILE A 40 -19.98 -8.99 10.30
C ILE A 40 -20.40 -10.40 10.72
N GLN A 41 -21.59 -10.53 11.30
CA GLN A 41 -22.15 -11.82 11.74
C GLN A 41 -21.18 -12.60 12.65
N GLY A 42 -20.48 -11.91 13.57
CA GLY A 42 -19.50 -12.49 14.49
C GLY A 42 -18.15 -12.86 13.85
N LYS A 43 -17.92 -12.51 12.59
CA LYS A 43 -16.62 -12.65 11.91
C LYS A 43 -15.92 -11.31 11.77
N THR A 44 -14.64 -11.26 12.13
CA THR A 44 -13.77 -10.11 11.90
C THR A 44 -13.24 -10.14 10.47
N ILE A 45 -13.49 -9.09 9.71
CA ILE A 45 -12.93 -8.89 8.36
C ILE A 45 -12.04 -7.64 8.36
N ASN A 46 -10.90 -7.73 7.69
CA ASN A 46 -10.00 -6.61 7.47
C ASN A 46 -10.09 -6.16 6.02
N ILE A 47 -10.18 -4.86 5.81
CA ILE A 47 -10.31 -4.23 4.51
C ILE A 47 -9.28 -3.11 4.44
N VAL A 48 -8.45 -3.12 3.41
CA VAL A 48 -7.51 -2.03 3.16
C VAL A 48 -8.11 -1.07 2.13
N ARG A 49 -7.99 0.23 2.40
CA ARG A 49 -8.35 1.30 1.47
C ARG A 49 -7.14 2.23 1.29
N THR A 50 -6.75 2.42 0.04
CA THR A 50 -5.69 3.33 -0.36
C THR A 50 -6.28 4.35 -1.33
N ILE A 51 -6.01 5.62 -1.07
CA ILE A 51 -6.59 6.76 -1.78
C ILE A 51 -5.52 7.50 -2.53
N LYS A 52 -5.72 7.65 -3.84
CA LYS A 52 -4.77 8.33 -4.71
C LYS A 52 -5.48 9.14 -5.78
N PRO A 53 -4.98 10.35 -6.08
CA PRO A 53 -5.51 11.13 -7.19
C PRO A 53 -5.33 10.38 -8.51
N LYS A 54 -6.33 10.41 -9.39
CA LYS A 54 -6.27 9.81 -10.74
C LYS A 54 -5.03 10.21 -11.51
N ASP A 55 -4.67 11.48 -11.43
CA ASP A 55 -3.55 12.04 -12.15
C ASP A 55 -2.21 11.43 -11.70
N MET A 56 -2.16 10.88 -10.48
CA MET A 56 -0.99 10.17 -9.97
C MET A 56 -0.93 8.70 -10.42
N LEU A 57 -2.07 8.11 -10.84
CA LEU A 57 -2.11 6.72 -11.32
C LEU A 57 -1.42 6.52 -12.67
N MET A 58 -1.09 7.62 -13.38
CA MET A 58 -0.26 7.58 -14.60
C MET A 58 1.24 7.64 -14.30
N ASN A 59 1.64 7.93 -13.07
CA ASN A 59 3.04 8.02 -12.69
C ASN A 59 3.59 6.61 -12.38
N LYS A 60 4.51 6.12 -13.21
CA LYS A 60 5.15 4.81 -13.04
C LYS A 60 5.68 4.59 -11.62
N ARG A 61 6.32 5.60 -11.02
CA ARG A 61 6.89 5.49 -9.68
C ARG A 61 5.83 5.38 -8.59
N VAL A 62 4.64 5.91 -8.85
CA VAL A 62 3.48 5.79 -7.97
C VAL A 62 2.89 4.38 -8.08
N ILE A 63 2.73 3.86 -9.30
CA ILE A 63 2.26 2.48 -9.56
C ILE A 63 3.19 1.45 -8.90
N GLU A 64 4.51 1.61 -9.06
CA GLU A 64 5.52 0.74 -8.44
C GLU A 64 5.38 0.64 -6.92
N LYS A 65 5.09 1.78 -6.27
CA LYS A 65 4.85 1.82 -4.83
C LYS A 65 3.56 1.12 -4.45
N PHE A 66 2.50 1.27 -5.24
CA PHE A 66 1.26 0.53 -5.00
C PHE A 66 1.45 -0.96 -5.12
N GLU A 67 2.23 -1.42 -6.09
CA GLU A 67 2.41 -2.84 -6.27
C GLU A 67 3.11 -3.49 -5.06
N ILE A 68 4.10 -2.81 -4.46
CA ILE A 68 4.73 -3.27 -3.21
C ILE A 68 3.71 -3.35 -2.07
N GLU A 69 2.87 -2.32 -1.91
CA GLU A 69 1.81 -2.30 -0.89
C GLU A 69 0.76 -3.39 -1.13
N ARG A 70 0.31 -3.56 -2.39
CA ARG A 70 -0.68 -4.53 -2.81
C ARG A 70 -0.23 -5.95 -2.48
N VAL A 71 1.00 -6.30 -2.88
CA VAL A 71 1.57 -7.63 -2.61
C VAL A 71 1.81 -7.86 -1.12
N TYR A 72 2.22 -6.83 -0.38
CA TYR A 72 2.37 -6.92 1.09
C TYR A 72 1.04 -7.32 1.78
N TRP A 73 -0.09 -6.75 1.34
CA TRP A 73 -1.42 -7.07 1.90
C TRP A 73 -2.02 -8.36 1.34
N GLU A 74 -1.75 -8.69 0.08
CA GLU A 74 -2.14 -9.95 -0.54
C GLU A 74 -1.57 -11.16 0.21
N ARG A 75 -0.30 -11.09 0.67
CA ARG A 75 0.33 -12.11 1.53
C ARG A 75 -0.38 -12.33 2.87
N ARG A 76 -1.21 -11.37 3.30
CA ARG A 76 -1.99 -11.42 4.54
C ARG A 76 -3.45 -11.76 4.29
N GLU A 77 -3.79 -12.15 3.06
CA GLU A 77 -5.16 -12.46 2.62
C GLU A 77 -6.11 -11.26 2.79
N ILE A 78 -5.59 -10.03 2.74
CA ILE A 78 -6.38 -8.79 2.84
C ILE A 78 -6.42 -8.12 1.48
N SER A 79 -7.62 -7.98 0.92
CA SER A 79 -7.82 -7.26 -0.34
C SER A 79 -7.62 -5.75 -0.15
N VAL A 80 -6.73 -5.17 -0.94
CA VAL A 80 -6.62 -3.72 -1.12
C VAL A 80 -7.71 -3.27 -2.09
N ILE A 81 -8.43 -2.23 -1.74
CA ILE A 81 -9.40 -1.60 -2.63
C ILE A 81 -8.98 -0.14 -2.81
N GLU A 82 -8.85 0.23 -4.07
CA GLU A 82 -8.54 1.59 -4.48
C GLU A 82 -9.81 2.43 -4.45
N THR A 83 -9.72 3.63 -3.87
CA THR A 83 -10.81 4.60 -3.90
C THR A 83 -10.31 5.94 -4.36
N GLU A 84 -11.01 6.53 -5.33
CA GLU A 84 -10.81 7.90 -5.79
C GLU A 84 -11.30 8.86 -4.70
N ASP A 85 -10.54 9.94 -4.48
CA ASP A 85 -10.75 11.07 -3.57
C ASP A 85 -11.97 11.03 -2.62
N PHE A 86 -11.74 11.30 -1.33
CA PHE A 86 -12.74 11.44 -0.26
C PHE A 86 -13.93 12.38 -0.53
N ASN A 87 -13.93 13.13 -1.62
CA ASN A 87 -14.99 14.09 -1.99
C ASN A 87 -16.28 13.45 -2.53
N SER A 88 -16.41 12.12 -2.47
CA SER A 88 -17.62 11.39 -2.93
C SER A 88 -18.36 10.65 -1.80
N ILE A 89 -18.14 11.01 -0.54
CA ILE A 89 -18.90 10.49 0.62
C ILE A 89 -19.62 11.64 1.33
#